data_AF-A0A9P9J5N1-F1
#
_entry.id   AF-A0A9P9J5N1-F1
#
_cell.length_a   1.000
_cell.length_b   1.000
_cell.length_c   1.000
_cell.angle_alpha   90.00
_cell.angle_beta   90.00
_cell.angle_gamma   90.00
#
_symmetry.space_group_name_H-M   'P 1'
#
loop_
_entity.id
_entity.type
_entity.pdbx_description
1 polymer ?
#
loop_
_entity_poly.entity_id
_entity_poly.type
_entity_poly.pdbx_seq_one_letter_code
_entity_poly.pdbx_strand_id
1 'polypeptide(L)'
;MNGSASFGTIHDGNVLTGITASGSGTQNFNFHNSRPSLSSCQVISYHRNGSFVDRFEITEKLKTMLSPTVKGDRTAALWGLGGSGKTNIALEFAYERSHNDRCSVFWVHVDNETTFTQDYKTMAMALGLRRKLDGQDLYKAVRTGIQ
;
A
#
# COMPACT_ATOMS: atom_id res chain seq x y z
N MET A 1 -7.51 -51.06 -2.67
CA MET A 1 -7.61 -50.15 -1.51
C MET A 1 -7.98 -48.78 -2.05
N ASN A 2 -9.20 -48.32 -1.77
CA ASN A 2 -9.74 -47.08 -2.31
C ASN A 2 -9.19 -45.90 -1.49
N GLY A 3 -8.38 -45.05 -2.11
CA GLY A 3 -7.95 -43.78 -1.52
C GLY A 3 -8.83 -42.65 -2.03
N SER A 4 -9.78 -42.20 -1.23
CA SER A 4 -10.48 -40.94 -1.46
C SER A 4 -9.64 -39.80 -0.87
N ALA A 5 -9.21 -38.86 -1.72
CA ALA A 5 -8.64 -37.59 -1.28
C ALA A 5 -9.72 -36.51 -1.41
N SER A 6 -10.07 -35.87 -0.29
CA SER A 6 -10.87 -34.66 -0.27
C SER A 6 -9.93 -33.46 -0.11
N PHE A 7 -10.13 -32.43 -0.92
CA PHE A 7 -9.38 -31.18 -0.84
C PHE A 7 -10.33 -30.05 -0.43
N GLY A 8 -9.96 -29.33 0.63
CA GLY A 8 -10.64 -28.09 1.04
C GLY A 8 -10.22 -26.90 0.17
N THR A 9 -11.03 -25.84 0.21
CA THR A 9 -10.80 -24.59 -0.51
C THR A 9 -9.52 -23.90 -0.05
N ILE A 10 -8.63 -23.56 -0.99
CA ILE A 10 -7.35 -22.90 -0.74
C ILE A 10 -7.49 -21.40 -1.00
N HIS A 11 -7.11 -20.58 -0.03
CA HIS A 11 -6.89 -19.14 -0.21
C HIS A 11 -5.38 -18.84 -0.26
N ASP A 12 -4.96 -18.19 -1.34
CA ASP A 12 -3.73 -17.42 -1.52
C ASP A 12 -2.39 -18.04 -1.05
N GLY A 13 -1.94 -19.08 -1.75
CA GLY A 13 -0.56 -19.57 -1.69
C GLY A 13 -0.26 -20.59 -2.79
N ASN A 14 0.98 -20.60 -3.30
CA ASN A 14 1.41 -21.62 -4.25
C ASN A 14 1.40 -23.00 -3.57
N VAL A 15 0.63 -23.94 -4.13
CA VAL A 15 0.55 -25.33 -3.68
C VAL A 15 1.25 -26.23 -4.70
N LEU A 16 2.16 -27.09 -4.23
CA LEU A 16 2.73 -28.19 -5.00
C LEU A 16 2.31 -29.50 -4.32
N THR A 17 1.35 -30.22 -4.91
CA THR A 17 0.89 -31.50 -4.37
C THR A 17 1.22 -32.62 -5.34
N GLY A 18 1.95 -33.63 -4.85
CA GLY A 18 2.07 -34.97 -5.45
C GLY A 18 2.68 -35.05 -6.85
N ILE A 19 4.02 -35.01 -6.95
CA ILE A 19 4.73 -35.45 -8.15
C ILE A 19 5.52 -36.73 -7.84
N THR A 20 5.10 -37.84 -8.45
CA THR A 20 5.88 -39.08 -8.50
C THR A 20 6.25 -39.31 -9.96
N ALA A 21 7.54 -39.20 -10.30
CA ALA A 21 8.03 -39.41 -11.65
C ALA A 21 9.02 -40.58 -11.67
N SER A 22 8.67 -41.62 -12.41
CA SER A 22 9.50 -42.82 -12.57
C SER A 22 10.14 -42.79 -13.96
N GLY A 23 11.32 -42.19 -14.08
CA GLY A 23 12.09 -42.11 -15.33
C GLY A 23 13.19 -41.05 -15.28
N SER A 24 14.29 -41.26 -16.00
CA SER A 24 15.40 -40.29 -16.08
C SER A 24 15.05 -39.17 -17.08
N GLY A 25 14.40 -38.12 -16.58
CA GLY A 25 14.11 -36.89 -17.35
C GLY A 25 14.16 -35.65 -16.45
N THR A 26 14.63 -34.52 -16.98
CA THR A 26 14.67 -33.24 -16.27
C THR A 26 13.28 -32.63 -16.21
N GLN A 27 12.76 -32.32 -15.02
CA GLN A 27 11.51 -31.59 -14.84
C GLN A 27 11.81 -30.17 -14.36
N ASN A 28 11.41 -29.17 -15.16
CA ASN A 28 11.54 -27.75 -14.80
C ASN A 28 10.24 -27.23 -14.19
N PHE A 29 10.33 -26.70 -12.97
CA PHE A 29 9.22 -26.05 -12.29
C PHE A 29 9.30 -24.54 -12.49
N ASN A 30 8.46 -24.01 -13.36
CA ASN A 30 8.32 -22.57 -13.53
C ASN A 30 7.36 -22.05 -12.46
N PHE A 31 7.92 -21.50 -11.38
CA PHE A 31 7.14 -20.73 -10.42
C PHE A 31 6.78 -19.39 -11.04
N HIS A 32 5.55 -19.27 -11.55
CA HIS A 32 4.99 -17.99 -11.89
C HIS A 32 4.77 -17.23 -10.59
N ASN A 33 5.70 -16.34 -10.25
CA ASN A 33 5.54 -15.44 -9.13
C ASN A 33 4.56 -14.35 -9.57
N SER A 34 3.27 -14.68 -9.62
CA SER A 34 2.20 -13.74 -9.83
C SER A 34 2.36 -12.66 -8.76
N ARG A 35 2.84 -11.47 -9.14
CA ARG A 35 2.77 -10.31 -8.25
C ARG A 35 1.30 -10.22 -7.84
N PRO A 36 0.96 -10.30 -6.53
CA PRO A 36 -0.40 -10.05 -6.13
C PRO A 36 -0.76 -8.69 -6.72
N SER A 37 -1.87 -8.63 -7.47
CA SER A 37 -2.43 -7.34 -7.87
C SER A 37 -2.64 -6.58 -6.57
N LEU A 38 -1.77 -5.59 -6.29
CA LEU A 38 -1.84 -4.83 -5.05
C LEU A 38 -3.21 -4.17 -5.02
N SER A 39 -4.10 -4.73 -4.20
CA SER A 39 -5.34 -4.09 -3.81
C SER A 39 -4.99 -2.70 -3.29
N SER A 40 -5.85 -1.70 -3.50
CA SER A 40 -5.65 -0.40 -2.85
C SER A 40 -5.36 -0.61 -1.37
N CYS A 41 -4.27 -0.01 -0.92
CA CYS A 41 -3.79 -0.14 0.44
C CYS A 41 -3.85 1.21 1.15
N GLN A 42 -4.23 1.19 2.42
CA GLN A 42 -4.41 2.39 3.22
C GLN A 42 -3.66 2.26 4.54
N VAL A 43 -2.75 3.20 4.78
CA VAL A 43 -2.05 3.35 6.05
C VAL A 43 -2.26 4.79 6.49
N ILE A 44 -3.31 5.05 7.28
CA ILE A 44 -3.62 6.38 7.82
C ILE A 44 -3.61 6.27 9.34
N SER A 45 -2.70 7.00 9.99
CA SER A 45 -2.43 6.84 11.43
C SER A 45 -3.40 7.60 12.34
N TYR A 46 -4.20 8.51 11.79
CA TYR A 46 -5.19 9.29 12.55
C TYR A 46 -6.60 8.91 12.15
N HIS A 47 -7.52 8.92 13.11
CA HIS A 47 -8.94 8.75 12.83
C HIS A 47 -9.52 9.93 12.03
N ARG A 48 -10.47 9.61 11.14
CA ARG A 48 -11.25 10.64 10.44
C ARG A 48 -12.05 11.44 11.46
N ASN A 49 -11.99 12.76 11.33
CA ASN A 49 -12.80 13.66 12.13
C ASN A 49 -14.23 13.72 11.57
N GLY A 50 -15.20 13.08 12.24
CA GLY A 50 -16.61 13.11 11.85
C GLY A 50 -17.29 14.49 11.98
N SER A 51 -16.64 15.45 12.64
CA SER A 51 -17.11 16.83 12.81
C SER A 51 -16.33 17.83 11.94
N PHE A 52 -15.58 17.32 10.94
CA PHE A 52 -14.83 18.18 10.03
C PHE A 52 -15.76 19.11 9.26
N VAL A 53 -15.47 20.41 9.31
CA VAL A 53 -16.15 21.43 8.51
C VAL A 53 -15.32 21.65 7.25
N ASP A 54 -15.90 21.33 6.09
CA ASP A 54 -15.20 21.41 4.81
C ASP A 54 -14.80 22.85 4.47
N ARG A 55 -13.64 22.96 3.82
CA ARG A 55 -13.09 24.20 3.27
C ARG A 55 -12.97 24.06 1.77
N PHE A 56 -14.14 24.08 1.14
CA PHE A 56 -14.35 23.77 -0.27
C PHE A 56 -13.28 24.35 -1.19
N GLU A 57 -12.96 25.64 -1.09
CA GLU A 57 -11.96 26.29 -1.95
C GLU A 57 -10.56 25.64 -1.88
N ILE A 58 -10.12 25.28 -0.66
CA ILE A 58 -8.80 24.66 -0.44
C ILE A 58 -8.85 23.19 -0.90
N THR A 59 -9.92 22.48 -0.55
CA THR A 59 -10.11 21.07 -0.91
C THR A 59 -10.17 20.88 -2.42
N GLU A 60 -10.94 21.71 -3.14
CA GLU A 60 -11.04 21.66 -4.61
C GLU A 60 -9.73 22.02 -5.29
N LYS A 61 -8.98 22.99 -4.73
CA LYS A 61 -7.64 23.32 -5.22
C LYS A 61 -6.69 22.14 -5.07
N LEU A 62 -6.74 21.41 -3.93
CA LEU A 62 -5.97 20.18 -3.74
C LEU A 62 -6.37 19.10 -4.74
N LYS A 63 -7.66 18.84 -4.95
CA LYS A 63 -8.15 17.87 -5.94
C LYS A 63 -7.67 18.19 -7.35
N THR A 64 -7.71 19.47 -7.73
CA THR A 64 -7.21 19.94 -9.03
C THR A 64 -5.70 19.77 -9.15
N MET A 65 -4.94 20.15 -8.11
CA MET A 65 -3.48 20.06 -8.10
C MET A 65 -2.96 18.62 -8.05
N LEU A 66 -3.68 17.71 -7.41
CA LEU A 66 -3.32 16.30 -7.21
C LEU A 66 -4.19 15.36 -8.04
N SER A 67 -4.78 15.86 -9.13
CA SER A 67 -5.65 15.06 -9.98
C SER A 67 -4.89 13.88 -10.60
N PRO A 68 -5.44 12.65 -10.50
CA PRO A 68 -4.83 11.45 -11.10
C PRO A 68 -4.89 11.44 -12.64
N THR A 69 -5.67 12.35 -13.25
CA THR A 69 -5.80 12.42 -14.72
C THR A 69 -4.59 13.05 -15.41
N VAL A 70 -3.77 13.80 -14.67
CA VAL A 70 -2.57 14.43 -15.22
C VAL A 70 -1.39 13.49 -15.04
N LYS A 71 -0.62 13.26 -16.10
CA LYS A 71 0.56 12.40 -16.07
C LYS A 71 1.68 13.00 -15.20
N GLY A 72 2.38 12.14 -14.46
CA GLY A 72 3.57 12.48 -13.67
C GLY A 72 3.29 12.71 -12.19
N ASP A 73 4.36 12.84 -11.41
CA ASP A 73 4.30 13.05 -9.97
C ASP A 73 3.80 14.47 -9.67
N ARG A 74 2.88 14.58 -8.71
CA ARG A 74 2.28 15.85 -8.28
C ARG A 74 2.53 16.08 -6.81
N THR A 75 2.82 17.32 -6.44
CA THR A 75 3.08 17.71 -5.06
C THR A 75 2.31 18.98 -4.74
N ALA A 76 1.72 19.03 -3.57
CA ALA A 76 1.05 20.21 -3.03
C ALA A 76 1.49 20.38 -1.57
N ALA A 77 1.62 21.64 -1.14
CA ALA A 77 1.97 21.98 0.23
C ALA A 77 0.85 22.81 0.87
N LEU A 78 0.40 22.38 2.04
CA LEU A 78 -0.50 23.16 2.90
C LEU A 78 0.34 23.98 3.88
N TRP A 79 0.20 25.31 3.84
CA TRP A 79 0.95 26.23 4.68
C TRP A 79 0.04 27.28 5.31
N GLY A 80 0.47 27.88 6.42
CA GLY A 80 -0.29 28.86 7.18
C GLY A 80 -0.09 28.74 8.69
N LEU A 81 -0.73 29.63 9.45
CA LEU A 81 -0.57 29.76 10.90
C LEU A 81 -0.79 28.44 11.66
N GLY A 82 -0.15 28.28 12.83
CA GLY A 82 -0.44 27.20 13.77
C GLY A 82 -1.94 27.15 14.12
N GLY A 83 -2.49 25.95 14.29
CA GLY A 83 -3.92 25.77 14.60
C GLY A 83 -4.90 26.02 13.44
N SER A 84 -4.43 26.39 12.24
CA SER A 84 -5.33 26.67 11.11
C SER A 84 -6.03 25.45 10.51
N GLY A 85 -5.75 24.23 10.98
CA GLY A 85 -6.41 23.00 10.55
C GLY A 85 -5.79 22.29 9.34
N LYS A 86 -4.54 22.60 8.96
CA LYS A 86 -3.84 21.99 7.80
C LYS A 86 -3.85 20.46 7.82
N THR A 87 -3.51 19.86 8.96
CA THR A 87 -3.50 18.41 9.13
C THR A 87 -4.89 17.81 8.93
N ASN A 88 -5.94 18.47 9.43
CA ASN A 88 -7.32 18.00 9.24
C ASN A 88 -7.74 18.04 7.78
N ILE A 89 -7.34 19.08 7.03
CA ILE A 89 -7.61 19.16 5.58
C ILE A 89 -6.87 18.04 4.83
N ALA A 90 -5.60 17.80 5.15
CA ALA A 90 -4.83 16.72 4.54
C ALA A 90 -5.41 15.33 4.87
N LEU A 91 -5.86 15.13 6.11
CA LEU A 91 -6.52 13.89 6.53
C LEU A 91 -7.84 13.67 5.81
N GLU A 92 -8.68 14.69 5.69
CA GLU A 92 -9.95 14.56 4.97
C GLU A 92 -9.71 14.23 3.50
N PHE A 93 -8.76 14.90 2.85
CA PHE A 93 -8.35 14.58 1.48
C PHE A 93 -7.82 13.14 1.35
N ALA A 94 -7.02 12.69 2.31
CA ALA A 94 -6.50 11.32 2.35
C ALA A 94 -7.63 10.29 2.45
N TYR A 95 -8.60 10.50 3.35
CA TYR A 95 -9.77 9.64 3.51
C TYR A 95 -10.69 9.63 2.28
N GLU A 96 -10.96 10.79 1.69
CA GLU A 96 -11.73 10.86 0.43
C GLU A 96 -11.07 10.02 -0.67
N ARG A 97 -9.74 10.11 -0.78
CA ARG A 97 -8.97 9.37 -1.79
C ARG A 97 -8.92 7.87 -1.49
N SER A 98 -8.95 7.50 -0.22
CA SER A 98 -8.88 6.12 0.25
C SER A 98 -10.12 5.31 -0.17
N HIS A 99 -11.29 5.96 -0.29
CA HIS A 99 -12.50 5.32 -0.81
C HIS A 99 -12.42 4.89 -2.29
N ASN A 100 -11.35 5.23 -3.01
CA ASN A 100 -11.15 4.81 -4.39
C ASN A 100 -10.23 3.59 -4.45
N ASP A 101 -10.77 2.44 -4.87
CA ASP A 101 -10.05 1.16 -4.97
C ASP A 101 -8.84 1.17 -5.92
N ARG A 102 -8.68 2.23 -6.73
CA ARG A 102 -7.53 2.45 -7.60
C ARG A 102 -6.43 3.31 -6.98
N CYS A 103 -6.59 3.76 -5.74
CA CYS A 103 -5.65 4.65 -5.08
C CYS A 103 -5.20 4.07 -3.75
N SER A 104 -3.89 3.88 -3.59
CA SER A 104 -3.29 3.61 -2.28
C SER A 104 -2.95 4.93 -1.59
N VAL A 105 -3.15 4.99 -0.28
CA VAL A 105 -2.91 6.18 0.53
C VAL A 105 -2.00 5.83 1.70
N PHE A 106 -0.89 6.53 1.80
CA PHE A 106 0.09 6.32 2.87
C PHE A 106 0.33 7.63 3.62
N TRP A 107 0.16 7.58 4.93
CA TRP A 107 0.42 8.68 5.84
C TRP A 107 1.74 8.40 6.57
N VAL A 108 2.67 9.37 6.52
CA VAL A 108 4.02 9.24 7.10
C VAL A 108 4.33 10.43 7.99
N HIS A 109 4.77 10.16 9.21
CA HIS A 109 5.29 11.15 10.13
C HIS A 109 6.76 11.42 9.85
N VAL A 110 7.11 12.70 9.69
CA VAL A 110 8.48 13.14 9.40
C VAL A 110 9.06 13.94 10.56
N ASP A 111 8.51 13.76 11.76
CA ASP A 111 8.92 14.52 12.96
C ASP A 111 10.32 14.10 13.45
N ASN A 112 10.66 12.82 13.33
CA ASN A 112 12.00 12.29 13.60
C ASN A 112 12.27 11.01 12.77
N GLU A 113 13.54 10.62 12.71
CA GLU A 113 13.99 9.46 11.91
C GLU A 113 13.36 8.14 12.39
N THR A 114 13.17 7.96 13.69
CA THR A 114 12.62 6.71 14.23
C THR A 114 11.16 6.51 13.81
N THR A 115 10.32 7.54 13.94
CA THR A 115 8.92 7.48 13.50
C THR A 115 8.82 7.35 11.99
N PHE A 116 9.70 8.03 11.25
CA PHE A 116 9.76 7.94 9.80
C PHE A 116 10.10 6.51 9.33
N THR A 117 11.13 5.88 9.88
CA THR A 117 11.49 4.49 9.56
C THR A 117 10.38 3.52 9.94
N GLN A 118 9.72 3.71 11.08
CA GLN A 118 8.63 2.85 11.52
C GLN A 118 7.40 2.92 10.60
N ASP A 119 7.06 4.12 10.13
CA ASP A 119 5.97 4.31 9.16
C ASP A 119 6.32 3.65 7.81
N TYR A 120 7.56 3.76 7.35
CA TYR A 120 8.02 3.05 6.15
C TYR A 120 8.00 1.53 6.30
N LYS A 121 8.34 0.99 7.49
CA LYS A 121 8.18 -0.45 7.77
C LYS A 121 6.71 -0.86 7.70
N THR A 122 5.81 -0.02 8.19
CA THR A 122 4.37 -0.24 8.11
C THR A 122 3.89 -0.26 6.65
N MET A 123 4.31 0.71 5.83
CA MET A 123 4.03 0.73 4.39
C MET A 123 4.56 -0.53 3.68
N ALA A 124 5.79 -0.95 3.99
CA ALA A 124 6.40 -2.13 3.40
C ALA A 124 5.60 -3.40 3.70
N MET A 125 5.12 -3.55 4.93
CA MET A 125 4.23 -4.66 5.30
C MET A 125 2.90 -4.61 4.54
N ALA A 126 2.32 -3.41 4.42
CA ALA A 126 1.07 -3.19 3.71
C ALA A 126 1.17 -3.51 2.21
N LEU A 127 2.35 -3.29 1.62
CA LEU A 127 2.71 -3.65 0.24
C LEU A 127 3.15 -5.12 0.08
N GLY A 128 3.11 -5.94 1.13
CA GLY A 128 3.55 -7.34 1.09
C GLY A 128 5.06 -7.52 0.87
N LEU A 129 5.87 -6.49 1.15
CA LEU A 129 7.32 -6.53 0.99
C LEU A 129 7.99 -7.32 2.14
N ARG A 130 9.21 -7.81 1.88
CA ARG A 130 9.95 -8.69 2.81
C ARG A 130 10.13 -8.04 4.19
N ARG A 131 9.87 -8.82 5.25
CA ARG A 131 9.91 -8.38 6.66
C ARG A 131 11.29 -7.98 7.23
N LYS A 132 12.39 -8.10 6.48
CA LYS A 132 13.77 -7.81 6.96
C LYS A 132 14.43 -6.62 6.25
N LEU A 133 13.64 -5.68 5.74
CA LEU A 133 14.18 -4.46 5.14
C LEU A 133 14.45 -3.41 6.22
N ASP A 134 15.59 -2.73 6.12
CA ASP A 134 15.96 -1.62 7.00
C ASP A 134 16.74 -0.54 6.25
N GLY A 135 16.88 0.64 6.86
CA GLY A 135 17.66 1.76 6.31
C GLY A 135 17.30 2.09 4.86
N GLN A 136 18.32 2.26 3.99
CA GLN A 136 18.08 2.61 2.59
C GLN A 136 17.36 1.53 1.78
N ASP A 137 17.54 0.25 2.12
CA ASP A 137 16.94 -0.84 1.36
C ASP A 137 15.42 -0.86 1.57
N LEU A 138 14.96 -0.50 2.77
CA LEU A 138 13.55 -0.26 3.06
C LEU A 138 12.98 0.85 2.17
N TYR A 139 13.62 2.03 2.15
CA TYR A 139 13.12 3.18 1.39
C TYR A 139 13.08 2.91 -0.11
N LYS A 140 14.11 2.24 -0.65
CA LYS A 140 14.16 1.83 -2.07
C LYS A 140 13.06 0.81 -2.40
N ALA A 141 12.89 -0.21 -1.57
CA ALA A 141 11.88 -1.24 -1.79
C ALA A 141 10.46 -0.66 -1.77
N VAL A 142 10.16 0.22 -0.80
CA VAL A 142 8.87 0.91 -0.73
C VAL A 142 8.65 1.80 -1.96
N ARG A 143 9.66 2.58 -2.38
CA ARG A 143 9.57 3.40 -3.59
C ARG A 143 9.26 2.58 -4.85
N THR A 144 9.91 1.42 -5.01
CA THR A 144 9.63 0.52 -6.13
C THR A 144 8.28 -0.17 -6.01
N GLY A 145 7.77 -0.37 -4.80
CA GLY A 145 6.48 -1.00 -4.56
C GLY A 145 5.25 -0.12 -4.83
N ILE A 146 5.43 1.22 -4.89
CA ILE A 146 4.35 2.18 -5.14
C ILE A 146 4.32 2.75 -6.57
N GLN A 147 5.30 2.37 -7.41
CA GLN A 147 5.37 2.72 -8.84
C GLN A 147 4.74 1.62 -9.71
#